data_AF-A0A7V3F9B4-F1
#
_entry.id   AF-A0A7V3F9B4-F1
#
_cell.length_a   1.000
_cell.length_b   1.000
_cell.length_c   1.000
_cell.angle_alpha   90.00
_cell.angle_beta   90.00
_cell.angle_gamma   90.00
#
_symmetry.space_group_name_H-M   'P 1'
#
loop_
_entity.id
_entity.type
_entity.pdbx_description
1 polymer ?
#
loop_
_entity_poly.entity_id
_entity_poly.type
_entity_poly.pdbx_seq_one_letter_code
_entity_poly.pdbx_strand_id
1 'polypeptide(L)'
;MAYDELRSRLQGNESLEIDLAGEYPLSLSFLDELIRHLSDAGCLDRITFVVKGGDTLRKLGRVSHIRRVAIWYRDTDILQRKKVEPLPETMTESVFVDKKPEDETR
;
A
#
# COMPACT_ATOMS: atom_id res chain seq x y z
N MET A 1 7.77 1.63 -20.67
CA MET A 1 9.05 0.95 -20.36
C MET A 1 9.01 0.28 -18.98
N ALA A 2 9.00 0.98 -17.84
CA ALA A 2 8.96 0.32 -16.52
C ALA A 2 7.69 -0.52 -16.27
N TYR A 3 6.53 -0.07 -16.74
CA TYR A 3 5.26 -0.81 -16.63
C TYR A 3 5.20 -2.06 -17.51
N ASP A 4 5.79 -2.01 -18.71
CA ASP A 4 5.80 -3.13 -19.65
C ASP A 4 6.70 -4.28 -19.14
N GLU A 5 7.82 -3.95 -18.52
CA GLU A 5 8.71 -4.93 -17.89
C GLU A 5 8.04 -5.60 -16.68
N LEU A 6 7.31 -4.83 -15.85
CA LEU A 6 6.51 -5.37 -14.76
C LEU A 6 5.44 -6.35 -15.28
N ARG A 7 4.76 -5.97 -16.37
CA ARG A 7 3.73 -6.80 -17.01
C ARG A 7 4.30 -8.10 -17.58
N SER A 8 5.49 -8.05 -18.19
CA SER A 8 6.15 -9.25 -18.72
C SER A 8 6.55 -10.24 -17.61
N ARG A 9 7.04 -9.74 -16.46
CA ARG A 9 7.38 -10.61 -15.32
C ARG A 9 6.14 -11.22 -14.66
N LEU A 10 5.03 -10.47 -14.63
CA LEU A 10 3.75 -10.96 -14.12
C LEU A 10 3.14 -12.10 -14.96
N GLN A 11 3.48 -12.26 -16.24
CA GLN A 11 3.02 -13.40 -17.03
C GLN A 11 3.66 -14.74 -16.60
N GLY A 12 4.79 -14.73 -15.88
CA GLY A 12 5.57 -15.93 -15.54
C GLY A 12 5.13 -16.72 -14.31
N ASN A 13 3.94 -16.49 -13.73
CA ASN A 13 3.54 -17.04 -12.42
C ASN A 13 4.47 -16.73 -11.23
N GLU A 14 5.50 -15.89 -11.41
CA GLU A 14 6.39 -15.48 -10.34
C GLU A 14 5.70 -14.45 -9.41
N SER A 15 5.95 -14.58 -8.10
CA SER A 15 5.62 -13.52 -7.14
C SER A 15 6.65 -12.41 -7.28
N LEU A 16 6.19 -11.16 -7.35
CA LEU A 16 7.06 -10.03 -7.65
C LEU A 16 7.13 -9.09 -6.45
N GLU A 17 8.34 -8.67 -6.11
CA GLU A 17 8.57 -7.71 -5.05
C GLU A 17 8.76 -6.32 -5.65
N ILE A 18 8.01 -5.34 -5.13
CA ILE A 18 8.18 -3.93 -5.49
C ILE A 18 8.77 -3.22 -4.29
N ASP A 19 9.97 -2.67 -4.48
CA ASP A 19 10.65 -1.93 -3.43
C ASP A 19 10.10 -0.50 -3.31
N LEU A 20 9.43 -0.23 -2.18
CA LEU A 20 8.94 1.08 -1.77
C LEU A 20 9.77 1.65 -0.60
N ALA A 21 10.85 0.96 -0.17
CA ALA A 21 11.75 1.37 0.91
C ALA A 21 12.77 2.44 0.49
N GLY A 22 12.53 3.10 -0.65
CA GLY A 22 13.40 4.15 -1.18
C GLY A 22 13.55 5.35 -0.23
N GLU A 23 14.57 6.16 -0.49
CA GLU A 23 14.91 7.33 0.32
C GLU A 23 13.85 8.44 0.31
N TYR A 24 12.93 8.39 -0.66
CA TYR A 24 11.93 9.44 -0.87
C TYR A 24 10.55 9.03 -0.36
N PRO A 25 9.84 9.93 0.37
CA PRO A 25 8.50 9.66 0.83
C PRO A 25 7.54 9.55 -0.37
N LEU A 26 6.85 8.42 -0.48
CA LEU A 26 5.86 8.19 -1.52
C LEU A 26 4.56 8.94 -1.21
N SER A 27 3.97 9.59 -2.22
CA SER A 27 2.68 10.24 -2.07
C SER A 27 1.54 9.23 -2.01
N LEU A 28 0.43 9.59 -1.34
CA LEU A 28 -0.76 8.75 -1.29
C LEU A 28 -1.38 8.56 -2.69
N SER A 29 -1.38 9.61 -3.52
CA SER A 29 -1.92 9.55 -4.88
C SER A 29 -1.13 8.60 -5.78
N PHE A 30 0.19 8.58 -5.66
CA PHE A 30 1.04 7.63 -6.39
C PHE A 30 0.71 6.19 -5.99
N LEU A 31 0.62 5.90 -4.69
CA LEU A 31 0.28 4.57 -4.21
C LEU A 31 -1.13 4.16 -4.64
N ASP A 32 -2.10 5.07 -4.60
CA ASP A 32 -3.46 4.82 -5.05
C ASP A 32 -3.52 4.46 -6.54
N GLU A 33 -2.81 5.21 -7.39
CA GLU A 33 -2.75 4.96 -8.82
C GLU A 33 -2.04 3.64 -9.14
N LEU A 34 -0.90 3.37 -8.49
CA LEU A 34 -0.17 2.12 -8.64
C LEU A 34 -1.04 0.90 -8.27
N ILE A 35 -1.69 0.93 -7.10
CA ILE A 35 -2.53 -0.16 -6.64
C ILE A 35 -3.75 -0.33 -7.55
N ARG A 36 -4.36 0.76 -8.03
CA ARG A 36 -5.42 0.69 -9.03
C ARG A 36 -4.96 -0.05 -10.28
N HIS A 37 -3.82 0.34 -10.86
CA HIS A 37 -3.30 -0.32 -12.07
C HIS A 37 -3.01 -1.81 -11.87
N LEU A 38 -2.47 -2.21 -10.71
CA LEU A 38 -2.17 -3.61 -10.41
C LEU A 38 -3.43 -4.42 -10.13
N SER A 39 -4.44 -3.80 -9.52
CA SER A 39 -5.76 -4.39 -9.30
C SER A 39 -6.49 -4.59 -10.62
N ASP A 40 -6.53 -3.57 -11.48
CA ASP A 40 -7.17 -3.60 -12.81
C ASP A 40 -6.50 -4.67 -13.71
N ALA A 41 -5.19 -4.89 -13.54
CA ALA A 41 -4.44 -5.93 -14.23
C ALA A 41 -4.61 -7.35 -13.64
N GLY A 42 -5.32 -7.49 -12.51
CA GLY A 42 -5.56 -8.79 -11.86
C GLY A 42 -4.30 -9.46 -11.30
N CYS A 43 -3.28 -8.69 -10.95
CA CYS A 43 -1.99 -9.21 -10.50
C CYS A 43 -1.61 -8.80 -9.07
N LEU A 44 -2.45 -8.02 -8.40
CA LEU A 44 -2.16 -7.44 -7.08
C LEU A 44 -1.87 -8.48 -5.99
N ASP A 45 -2.51 -9.64 -6.05
CA ASP A 45 -2.32 -10.77 -5.11
C ASP A 45 -0.92 -11.40 -5.19
N ARG A 46 -0.26 -11.25 -6.35
CA ARG A 46 1.08 -11.76 -6.64
C ARG A 46 2.19 -10.75 -6.36
N ILE A 47 1.83 -9.50 -6.08
CA ILE A 47 2.78 -8.45 -5.70
C ILE A 47 2.97 -8.44 -4.19
N THR A 48 4.21 -8.30 -3.74
CA THR A 48 4.55 -7.97 -2.35
C THR A 48 5.31 -6.66 -2.31
N PHE A 49 4.78 -5.65 -1.62
CA PHE A 49 5.46 -4.36 -1.48
C PHE A 49 6.47 -4.42 -0.33
N VAL A 50 7.74 -4.13 -0.61
CA VAL A 50 8.75 -3.98 0.44
C VAL A 50 8.68 -2.55 0.94
N VAL A 51 8.40 -2.37 2.23
CA VAL A 51 8.22 -1.05 2.84
C VAL A 51 9.20 -0.84 3.97
N LYS A 52 9.64 0.41 4.16
CA LYS A 52 10.46 0.82 5.30
C LYS A 52 9.74 1.92 6.06
N GLY A 53 9.39 1.63 7.31
CA GLY A 53 8.78 2.60 8.22
C GLY A 53 7.24 2.70 8.13
N GLY A 54 6.66 3.28 9.19
CA GLY A 54 5.21 3.26 9.42
C GLY A 54 4.38 4.16 8.51
N ASP A 55 4.96 5.19 7.87
CA ASP A 55 4.20 6.13 7.03
C ASP A 55 3.71 5.46 5.72
N THR A 56 4.59 4.79 4.99
CA THR A 56 4.23 4.03 3.78
C THR A 56 3.21 2.94 4.11
N LEU A 57 3.36 2.25 5.25
CA LEU A 57 2.40 1.26 5.71
C LEU A 57 1.01 1.87 6.01
N ARG A 58 0.95 3.03 6.69
CA ARG A 58 -0.32 3.76 6.92
C ARG A 58 -0.98 4.16 5.60
N LYS A 59 -0.21 4.62 4.62
CA LYS A 59 -0.71 4.97 3.29
C LYS A 59 -1.24 3.75 2.54
N LEU A 60 -0.53 2.62 2.55
CA LEU A 60 -1.02 1.36 1.99
C LEU A 60 -2.33 0.92 2.64
N GLY A 61 -2.47 1.07 3.96
CA GLY A 61 -3.73 0.78 4.64
C GLY A 61 -4.88 1.69 4.22
N ARG A 62 -4.62 2.98 4.03
CA ARG A 62 -5.60 3.91 3.46
C ARG A 62 -6.02 3.49 2.05
N VAL A 63 -5.06 3.18 1.17
CA VAL A 63 -5.34 2.76 -0.22
C VAL A 63 -6.11 1.44 -0.25
N SER A 64 -5.70 0.45 0.55
CA SER A 64 -6.40 -0.83 0.71
C SER A 64 -7.88 -0.61 1.03
N HIS A 65 -8.17 0.29 1.97
CA HIS A 65 -9.54 0.62 2.35
C HIS A 65 -10.31 1.36 1.25
N ILE A 66 -9.74 2.44 0.68
CA ILE A 66 -10.38 3.22 -0.40
C ILE A 66 -10.75 2.32 -1.59
N ARG A 67 -9.85 1.41 -1.95
CA ARG A 67 -10.00 0.53 -3.11
C ARG A 67 -10.72 -0.78 -2.77
N ARG A 68 -10.97 -1.07 -1.49
CA ARG A 68 -11.51 -2.36 -1.01
C ARG A 68 -10.72 -3.57 -1.51
N VAL A 69 -9.40 -3.44 -1.58
CA VAL A 69 -8.49 -4.50 -2.02
C VAL A 69 -7.52 -4.84 -0.91
N ALA A 70 -7.11 -6.09 -0.86
CA ALA A 70 -6.09 -6.52 0.09
C ALA A 70 -4.70 -6.37 -0.53
N ILE A 71 -3.74 -5.88 0.26
CA ILE A 71 -2.40 -5.53 -0.20
C ILE A 71 -1.37 -6.33 0.60
N TRP A 72 -0.52 -7.10 -0.08
CA TRP A 72 0.58 -7.81 0.56
C TRP A 72 1.82 -6.93 0.67
N TYR A 73 2.48 -6.96 1.83
CA TYR A 73 3.70 -6.21 2.07
C TYR A 73 4.70 -7.02 2.89
N ARG A 74 5.96 -6.60 2.87
CA ARG A 74 7.02 -7.06 3.78
C ARG A 74 7.71 -5.84 4.34
N ASP A 75 7.87 -5.79 5.65
CA ASP A 75 8.65 -4.74 6.29
C ASP A 75 10.15 -5.05 6.14
N THR A 76 10.99 -4.05 5.88
CA THR A 76 12.45 -4.27 5.84
C THR A 76 12.99 -4.79 7.16
N ASP A 77 12.34 -4.48 8.29
CA ASP A 77 12.74 -4.92 9.63
C ASP A 77 12.15 -6.29 9.99
N ILE A 78 11.05 -6.69 9.33
CA ILE A 78 10.34 -7.95 9.59
C ILE A 78 10.25 -8.72 8.27
N LEU A 79 11.15 -9.69 8.09
CA LEU A 79 11.26 -10.53 6.88
C LEU A 79 10.00 -11.39 6.56
N GLN A 80 8.95 -11.30 7.38
CA GLN A 80 7.70 -12.00 7.18
C GLN A 80 6.76 -11.22 6.25
N ARG A 81 6.22 -11.91 5.24
CA ARG A 81 5.14 -11.39 4.39
C ARG A 81 3.86 -11.21 5.21
N LYS A 82 3.28 -10.01 5.17
CA LYS A 82 2.05 -9.60 5.85
C LYS A 82 1.05 -9.06 4.85
N LYS A 83 -0.20 -8.93 5.30
CA LYS A 83 -1.32 -8.46 4.48
C LYS A 83 -2.01 -7.31 5.20
N VAL A 84 -2.30 -6.24 4.49
CA VAL A 84 -3.28 -5.24 4.92
C VAL A 84 -4.60 -5.57 4.25
N GLU A 85 -5.64 -5.72 5.06
CA GLU A 85 -6.99 -5.97 4.59
C GLU A 85 -7.81 -4.68 4.67
N PRO A 86 -8.75 -4.47 3.73
CA PRO A 86 -9.65 -3.34 3.82
C PRO A 86 -10.49 -3.48 5.10
N LEU A 87 -10.68 -2.36 5.81
CA LEU A 87 -11.57 -2.37 6.97
C LEU A 87 -12.99 -2.75 6.52
N PRO A 88 -13.70 -3.57 7.31
CA PRO A 88 -15.10 -3.89 7.04
C PRO A 88 -15.93 -2.61 7.01
N GLU A 89 -16.98 -2.58 6.17
CA GLU A 89 -17.81 -1.39 5.93
C GLU A 89 -18.38 -0.78 7.22
N THR A 90 -18.54 -1.60 8.27
CA THR A 90 -19.05 -1.21 9.58
C THR A 90 -18.11 -0.31 10.42
N MET A 91 -16.88 -0.04 9.97
CA MET A 91 -15.87 0.73 10.72
C MET A 91 -15.49 2.09 10.09
N THR A 92 -16.31 2.61 9.16
CA THR A 92 -15.93 3.74 8.29
C THR A 92 -15.94 5.14 8.93
N GLU A 93 -16.49 5.36 10.11
CA GLU A 93 -16.72 6.75 10.58
C GLU A 93 -15.72 7.33 11.60
N SER A 94 -14.82 6.56 12.22
CA SER A 94 -14.10 7.06 13.42
C SER A 94 -12.56 7.02 13.39
N VAL A 95 -11.91 6.52 12.33
CA VAL A 95 -10.46 6.22 12.39
C VAL A 95 -9.55 7.26 11.73
N PHE A 96 -10.08 8.20 10.94
CA PHE A 96 -9.26 9.19 10.22
C PHE A 96 -9.55 10.65 10.58
N VAL A 97 -10.06 10.91 11.79
CA VAL A 97 -9.99 12.26 12.34
C VAL A 97 -8.52 12.51 12.71
N ASP A 98 -7.83 13.21 11.81
CA ASP A 98 -6.61 13.95 12.11
C ASP A 98 -6.89 14.70 13.43
N LYS A 99 -6.27 14.26 14.53
CA LYS A 99 -6.26 15.08 15.75
C LYS A 99 -5.53 16.36 15.35
N LYS A 100 -6.30 17.41 15.04
CA LYS A 100 -5.82 18.78 15.09
C LYS A 100 -5.03 18.93 16.39
N PRO A 101 -3.84 19.53 16.38
CA PRO A 101 -3.22 19.94 17.63
C PRO A 101 -4.20 20.90 18.31
N GLU A 102 -4.70 20.51 19.48
CA GLU A 102 -5.44 21.41 20.34
C GLU A 102 -4.46 22.49 20.80
N ASP A 103 -4.59 23.65 20.14
CA ASP A 103 -4.40 25.01 20.62
C ASP A 103 -3.61 25.17 21.94
N GLU A 104 -2.37 25.65 21.80
CA GLU A 104 -1.73 26.49 22.80
C GLU A 104 -2.67 27.66 23.15
N THR A 105 -3.28 27.66 24.35
CA THR A 105 -3.40 28.86 25.20
C THR A 105 -4.13 28.56 26.51
N ARG A 106 -3.38 28.49 27.63
CA ARG A 106 -3.49 29.43 28.77
C ARG A 106 -2.64 28.99 29.95
#